data_AF-A0AA51ZSJ6-F1
#
_entry.id   AF-A0AA51ZSJ6-F1
#
_cell.length_a   1.000
_cell.length_b   1.000
_cell.length_c   1.000
_cell.angle_alpha   90.00
_cell.angle_beta   90.00
_cell.angle_gamma   90.00
#
_symmetry.space_group_name_H-M   'P 1'
#
loop_
_entity.id
_entity.type
_entity.pdbx_description
1 polymer ?
#
loop_
_entity_poly.entity_id
_entity_poly.type
_entity_poly.pdbx_seq_one_letter_code
_entity_poly.pdbx_strand_id
1 'polypeptide(L)'
;NTHWGLVCPAETPEGQACGLVKNLALMCYVSVGTPSEPIIEFMIQRNMEVLEEYEPLRSPNATKVFVNGVWVGVHRDPAHLVKTVQNLRRSRLISHEVSLIRDIRDREFKIFT
;
A
#
# COMPACT_ATOMS: atom_id res chain seq x y z
N ASN A 1 8.45 1.60 17.42
CA ASN A 1 7.02 1.79 17.82
C ASN A 1 6.00 1.21 16.84
N THR A 2 6.35 0.24 15.97
CA THR A 2 5.41 -0.32 14.97
C THR A 2 4.53 -1.46 15.48
N HIS A 3 4.79 -2.00 16.68
CA HIS A 3 3.98 -3.07 17.27
C HIS A 3 2.60 -2.61 17.79
N TRP A 4 2.41 -1.30 17.98
CA TRP A 4 1.20 -0.75 18.57
C TRP A 4 -0.06 -1.17 17.78
N GLY A 5 -1.02 -1.77 18.48
CA GLY A 5 -2.28 -2.25 17.90
C GLY A 5 -2.20 -3.58 17.14
N LEU A 6 -1.00 -4.14 16.94
CA LEU A 6 -0.78 -5.42 16.23
C LEU A 6 -0.39 -6.55 17.20
N VAL A 7 0.48 -6.25 18.16
CA VAL A 7 1.05 -7.22 19.11
C VAL A 7 0.69 -6.82 20.54
N CYS A 8 0.40 -7.81 21.39
CA CYS A 8 0.19 -7.61 22.81
C CYS A 8 1.49 -7.06 23.46
N PRO A 9 1.47 -5.88 24.11
CA PRO A 9 2.69 -5.27 24.64
C PRO A 9 3.24 -5.98 25.90
N ALA A 10 2.41 -6.75 26.60
CA ALA A 10 2.77 -7.38 27.87
C ALA A 10 3.06 -8.89 27.74
N GLU A 11 2.43 -9.57 26.78
CA GLU A 11 2.46 -11.03 26.70
C GLU A 11 3.65 -11.50 25.86
N THR A 12 4.80 -11.63 26.51
CA THR A 12 6.01 -12.26 25.97
C THR A 12 6.65 -13.12 27.06
N PRO A 13 7.21 -14.29 26.75
CA PRO A 13 7.85 -15.15 27.76
C PRO A 13 9.10 -14.48 28.34
N GLU A 14 9.44 -14.84 29.58
CA GLU A 14 10.70 -14.43 30.19
C GLU A 14 11.89 -15.23 29.63
N GLY A 15 13.12 -14.78 29.95
CA GLY A 15 14.36 -15.44 29.54
C GLY A 15 14.74 -15.18 28.09
N GLN A 16 15.37 -16.16 27.43
CA GLN A 16 15.96 -16.00 26.09
C GLN A 16 14.92 -15.69 24.99
N ALA A 17 13.66 -16.07 25.21
CA ALA A 17 12.58 -15.85 24.26
C ALA A 17 11.90 -14.47 24.41
N CYS A 18 12.31 -13.67 25.39
CA CYS A 18 11.73 -12.35 25.64
C CYS A 18 11.87 -11.44 24.42
N GLY A 19 10.73 -10.98 23.89
CA GLY A 19 10.62 -10.16 22.69
C GLY A 19 10.70 -10.92 21.35
N LEU A 20 11.08 -12.20 21.36
CA LEU A 20 11.08 -13.07 20.18
C LEU A 20 9.68 -13.67 19.94
N VAL A 21 9.11 -14.25 20.99
CA VAL A 21 7.73 -14.76 20.95
C VAL A 21 6.78 -13.61 21.24
N LYS A 22 5.83 -13.41 20.32
CA LYS A 22 4.88 -12.31 20.30
C LYS A 22 3.48 -12.86 20.13
N ASN A 23 2.53 -12.32 20.87
CA ASN A 23 1.12 -12.66 20.76
C ASN A 23 0.36 -11.55 20.03
N LEU A 24 -0.58 -11.94 19.16
CA LEU A 24 -1.39 -10.98 18.41
C LEU A 24 -2.34 -10.23 19.36
N ALA A 25 -2.56 -8.95 19.08
CA ALA A 25 -3.62 -8.19 19.75
C ALA A 25 -5.00 -8.72 19.35
N LEU A 26 -6.02 -8.54 20.22
CA LEU A 26 -7.37 -9.09 20.01
C LEU A 26 -8.03 -8.68 18.69
N MET A 27 -7.77 -7.47 18.20
CA MET A 27 -8.32 -6.96 16.94
C MET A 27 -7.33 -7.07 15.77
N CYS A 28 -6.19 -7.74 15.97
CA CYS A 28 -5.22 -7.91 14.89
C CYS A 28 -5.80 -8.81 13.81
N TYR A 29 -5.61 -8.40 12.56
CA TYR A 29 -6.00 -9.15 11.39
C TYR A 29 -4.77 -9.37 10.51
N VAL A 30 -4.55 -10.61 10.09
CA VAL A 30 -3.49 -11.00 9.16
C VAL A 30 -4.11 -11.09 7.76
N SER A 31 -3.58 -10.32 6.81
CA SER A 31 -4.03 -10.32 5.41
C SER A 31 -3.90 -11.70 4.79
N VAL A 32 -4.89 -12.11 4.00
CA VAL A 32 -4.90 -13.37 3.25
C VAL A 32 -4.46 -13.18 1.80
N GLY A 33 -4.43 -11.94 1.34
CA GLY A 33 -3.95 -11.54 0.02
C GLY A 33 -5.07 -11.45 -1.01
N THR A 34 -4.88 -10.57 -1.98
CA THR A 34 -5.78 -10.37 -3.12
C THR A 34 -5.03 -10.23 -4.45
N PRO A 35 -5.67 -10.57 -5.58
CA PRO A 35 -5.08 -10.34 -6.90
C PRO A 35 -4.79 -8.86 -7.14
N SER A 36 -3.61 -8.56 -7.70
CA SER A 36 -3.14 -7.18 -7.95
C SER A 36 -3.52 -6.64 -9.33
N GLU A 37 -3.76 -7.51 -10.31
CA GLU A 37 -4.05 -7.13 -11.69
C GLU A 37 -5.25 -6.15 -11.80
N PRO A 38 -6.40 -6.38 -11.12
CA PRO A 38 -7.56 -5.50 -11.28
C PRO A 38 -7.30 -4.05 -10.85
N ILE A 39 -6.47 -3.84 -9.81
CA ILE A 39 -6.15 -2.49 -9.36
C ILE A 39 -5.17 -1.79 -10.30
N ILE A 40 -4.25 -2.53 -10.92
CA ILE A 40 -3.35 -1.99 -11.95
C ILE A 40 -4.16 -1.51 -13.15
N GLU A 41 -5.02 -2.37 -13.71
CA GLU A 41 -5.89 -2.04 -14.84
C GLU A 41 -6.77 -0.82 -14.53
N PHE A 42 -7.36 -0.78 -13.34
CA PHE A 42 -8.14 0.37 -12.89
C PHE A 42 -7.31 1.66 -12.88
N MET A 43 -6.07 1.64 -12.38
CA MET A 43 -5.23 2.83 -12.35
C MET A 43 -4.84 3.29 -13.76
N ILE A 44 -4.56 2.37 -14.69
CA ILE A 44 -4.30 2.70 -16.10
C ILE A 44 -5.51 3.43 -16.70
N GLN A 45 -6.72 2.93 -16.48
CA GLN A 45 -7.97 3.58 -16.92
C GLN A 45 -8.20 4.97 -16.30
N ARG A 46 -7.51 5.28 -15.20
CA ARG A 46 -7.56 6.58 -14.50
C ARG A 46 -6.35 7.46 -14.82
N ASN A 47 -5.73 7.27 -15.99
CA ASN A 47 -4.61 8.06 -16.50
C ASN A 47 -3.28 7.85 -15.75
N MET A 48 -3.07 6.67 -15.16
CA MET A 48 -1.71 6.23 -14.84
C MET A 48 -0.97 5.89 -16.14
N GLU A 49 0.18 6.52 -16.37
CA GLU A 49 1.10 6.18 -17.46
C GLU A 49 1.88 4.93 -17.03
N VAL A 50 1.86 3.88 -17.85
CA VAL A 50 2.66 2.67 -17.59
C VAL A 50 4.15 2.99 -17.68
N LEU A 51 4.97 2.22 -16.98
CA LEU A 51 6.40 2.51 -16.86
C LEU A 51 7.11 2.54 -18.22
N GLU A 52 6.71 1.68 -19.15
CA GLU A 52 7.25 1.56 -20.50
C GLU A 52 7.02 2.83 -21.34
N GLU A 53 5.96 3.58 -21.06
CA GLU A 53 5.58 4.81 -21.78
C GLU A 53 6.07 6.09 -21.07
N TYR A 54 6.68 5.94 -19.90
CA TYR A 54 7.07 7.07 -19.06
C TYR A 54 8.38 7.71 -19.52
N GLU A 55 8.31 9.00 -19.84
CA GLU A 55 9.47 9.84 -20.15
C GLU A 55 9.78 10.80 -18.98
N PRO A 56 10.89 10.59 -18.24
CA PRO A 56 11.21 11.40 -17.06
C PRO A 56 11.38 12.90 -17.35
N LEU A 57 11.89 13.25 -18.52
CA LEU A 57 12.09 14.64 -18.94
C LEU A 57 10.77 15.38 -19.18
N ARG A 58 9.72 14.65 -19.61
CA ARG A 58 8.39 15.21 -19.88
C ARG A 58 7.61 15.46 -18.61
N SER A 59 7.84 14.68 -17.55
CA SER A 59 7.09 14.76 -16.30
C SER A 59 7.97 14.46 -15.08
N PRO A 60 8.97 15.30 -14.77
CA PRO A 60 9.95 15.06 -13.71
C PRO A 60 9.35 15.07 -12.30
N ASN A 61 8.11 15.56 -12.18
CA ASN A 61 7.37 15.66 -10.92
C ASN A 61 6.24 14.63 -10.79
N ALA A 62 6.15 13.67 -11.72
CA ALA A 62 5.18 12.60 -11.62
C ALA A 62 5.44 11.73 -10.37
N THR A 63 4.35 11.23 -9.79
CA THR A 63 4.41 10.31 -8.65
C THR A 63 4.52 8.88 -9.15
N LYS A 64 5.51 8.15 -8.65
CA LYS A 64 5.72 6.73 -8.95
C LYS A 64 4.64 5.89 -8.29
N VAL A 65 4.08 4.93 -9.01
CA VAL A 65 3.07 4.00 -8.51
C VAL A 65 3.71 2.63 -8.37
N PHE A 66 3.67 2.08 -7.16
CA PHE A 66 4.19 0.76 -6.82
C PHE A 66 3.05 -0.17 -6.40
N VAL A 67 3.07 -1.39 -6.91
CA VAL A 67 2.15 -2.47 -6.51
C VAL A 67 2.99 -3.67 -6.09
N ASN A 68 2.87 -4.10 -4.83
CA ASN A 68 3.65 -5.20 -4.26
C ASN A 68 5.17 -5.04 -4.44
N GLY A 69 5.65 -3.79 -4.39
CA GLY A 69 7.07 -3.44 -4.59
C GLY A 69 7.50 -3.28 -6.05
N VAL A 70 6.67 -3.64 -7.02
CA VAL A 70 6.94 -3.45 -8.45
C VAL A 70 6.54 -2.04 -8.87
N TRP A 71 7.43 -1.31 -9.54
CA TRP A 71 7.11 -0.01 -10.14
C TRP A 71 6.30 -0.25 -11.42
N VAL A 72 5.00 0.04 -11.38
CA VAL A 72 4.08 -0.25 -12.51
C VAL A 72 3.82 0.97 -13.40
N GLY A 73 4.07 2.18 -12.91
CA GLY A 73 3.82 3.39 -13.68
C GLY A 73 3.97 4.68 -12.90
N VAL A 74 3.50 5.77 -13.47
CA VAL A 74 3.48 7.09 -12.84
C VAL A 74 2.13 7.78 -13.00
N HIS A 75 1.85 8.76 -12.14
CA HIS A 75 0.66 9.59 -12.25
C HIS A 75 0.97 11.06 -11.97
N ARG A 76 0.39 11.96 -12.77
CA ARG A 76 0.62 13.42 -12.66
C ARG A 76 -0.22 14.10 -11.57
N ASP A 77 -1.42 13.58 -11.32
CA ASP A 77 -2.30 14.02 -10.21
C ASP A 77 -2.51 12.91 -9.16
N PRO A 78 -1.49 12.63 -8.32
CA PRO A 78 -1.57 11.56 -7.32
C PRO A 78 -2.61 11.83 -6.24
N ALA A 79 -2.95 13.10 -5.97
CA ALA A 79 -3.91 13.44 -4.93
C ALA A 79 -5.32 12.94 -5.29
N HIS A 80 -5.71 13.12 -6.56
CA HIS A 80 -6.96 12.58 -7.08
C HIS A 80 -6.93 11.04 -7.13
N LEU A 81 -5.87 10.44 -7.69
CA LEU A 81 -5.76 8.97 -7.81
C LEU A 81 -5.88 8.28 -6.43
N VAL A 82 -5.12 8.75 -5.44
CA VAL A 82 -5.14 8.19 -4.07
C VAL A 82 -6.54 8.31 -3.45
N LYS A 83 -7.22 9.45 -3.61
CA LYS A 83 -8.58 9.64 -3.10
C LYS A 83 -9.56 8.67 -3.77
N THR A 84 -9.45 8.46 -5.08
CA THR A 84 -10.27 7.48 -5.81
C THR A 84 -10.06 6.07 -5.29
N VAL A 85 -8.80 5.61 -5.18
CA VAL A 85 -8.49 4.23 -4.71
C VAL A 85 -8.88 4.03 -3.24
N GLN A 86 -8.71 5.04 -2.39
CA GLN A 86 -9.20 5.00 -1.00
C GLN A 86 -10.72 4.83 -0.93
N ASN A 87 -11.47 5.51 -1.81
CA ASN A 87 -12.91 5.37 -1.87
C ASN A 87 -13.33 3.97 -2.33
N LEU A 88 -12.64 3.38 -3.31
CA LEU A 88 -12.87 1.99 -3.71
C LEU A 88 -12.71 1.01 -2.54
N ARG A 89 -11.68 1.22 -1.70
CA ARG A 89 -11.47 0.37 -0.50
C ARG A 89 -12.59 0.56 0.52
N ARG A 90 -13.02 1.81 0.75
CA ARG A 90 -14.10 2.14 1.69
C ARG A 90 -15.46 1.60 1.24
N SER A 91 -15.69 1.53 -0.08
CA SER A 91 -16.90 0.95 -0.66
C SER A 91 -16.81 -0.57 -0.89
N ARG A 92 -15.72 -1.22 -0.44
CA ARG A 92 -15.47 -2.67 -0.60
C ARG A 92 -15.41 -3.15 -2.05
N LEU A 93 -15.12 -2.27 -3.01
CA LEU A 93 -14.87 -2.65 -4.41
C LEU A 93 -13.48 -3.28 -4.59
N ILE A 94 -12.51 -2.85 -3.77
CA ILE A 94 -11.25 -3.57 -3.54
C ILE A 94 -11.22 -4.05 -2.09
N SER A 95 -10.48 -5.13 -1.80
CA SER A 95 -10.45 -5.69 -0.44
C SER A 95 -9.99 -4.65 0.57
N HIS A 96 -10.62 -4.68 1.75
CA HIS A 96 -10.25 -3.86 2.89
C HIS A 96 -8.83 -4.08 3.40
N GLU A 97 -8.24 -5.25 3.11
CA GLU A 97 -6.87 -5.59 3.51
C GLU A 97 -5.82 -4.86 2.67
N VAL A 98 -6.20 -4.33 1.49
CA VAL A 98 -5.28 -3.61 0.61
C VAL A 98 -4.73 -2.38 1.33
N SER A 99 -3.41 -2.34 1.47
CA SER A 99 -2.69 -1.21 2.06
C SER A 99 -2.41 -0.15 1.01
N LEU A 100 -2.68 1.11 1.36
CA LEU A 100 -2.55 2.26 0.47
C LEU A 100 -1.71 3.33 1.17
N ILE A 101 -0.52 3.61 0.64
CA ILE A 101 0.46 4.50 1.28
C ILE A 101 0.91 5.55 0.27
N ARG A 102 0.66 6.83 0.58
CA ARG A 102 1.15 7.96 -0.23
C ARG A 102 2.33 8.62 0.48
N ASP A 103 3.54 8.43 -0.03
CA ASP A 103 4.71 9.19 0.39
C ASP A 103 4.83 10.45 -0.48
N ILE A 104 4.55 11.60 0.13
CA ILE A 104 4.56 12.89 -0.56
C ILE A 104 5.98 13.36 -0.84
N ARG A 105 6.94 13.05 0.05
CA ARG A 105 8.33 13.52 -0.07
C ARG A 105 9.05 12.78 -1.18
N ASP A 106 8.89 11.46 -1.20
CA ASP A 106 9.54 10.59 -2.20
C ASP A 106 8.76 10.55 -3.52
N ARG A 107 7.57 11.15 -3.56
CA ARG A 107 6.62 11.14 -4.69
C ARG A 107 6.31 9.70 -5.09
N GLU A 108 5.81 8.93 -4.12
CA GLU A 108 5.47 7.52 -4.30
C GLU A 108 4.05 7.22 -3.79
N PHE A 109 3.33 6.39 -4.53
CA PHE A 109 2.10 5.76 -4.11
C PHE A 109 2.31 4.25 -4.10
N LYS A 110 2.30 3.64 -2.91
CA LYS A 110 2.57 2.21 -2.69
C LYS A 110 1.28 1.49 -2.32
N ILE A 111 1.03 0.39 -3.01
CA ILE A 111 -0.13 -0.48 -2.84
C ILE A 111 0.38 -1.88 -2.51
N PHE A 112 -0.18 -2.50 -1.47
CA PHE A 112 0.08 -3.90 -1.11
C PHE A 112 -1.25 -4.64 -1.03
N THR A 113 -1.36 -5.74 -1.77
CA THR A 113 -2.61 -6.51 -1.96
C THR A 113 -2.55 -7.87 -1.33
#